data_AF-A0A346Y3A0-F1
#
_entry.id   AF-A0A346Y3A0-F1
#
_cell.length_a   1.000
_cell.length_b   1.000
_cell.length_c   1.000
_cell.angle_alpha   90.00
_cell.angle_beta   90.00
_cell.angle_gamma   90.00
#
_symmetry.space_group_name_H-M   'P 1'
#
loop_
_entity.id
_entity.type
_entity.pdbx_description
1 polymer ?
#
loop_
_entity_poly.entity_id
_entity_poly.type
_entity_poly.pdbx_seq_one_letter_code
_entity_poly.pdbx_strand_id
1 'polypeptide(L)'
;MCTPSPGTVRTLVVLAALALIASACADTADETVVDQARAEDTAAADPTEASDQATSDQATTDQATTDLSAVWILDEGETSAIVDAGSAVNVQDVAIETVDGVEYLRVVATGLPDYTSTIDADQLEFLSSRPNADTDFDDGAPAVEVGDTVTWGADIGYVNDQCAEGAGQGYWPPGPGCPTTQATEAYFPLSPTMAAEGEEAETGLGKLGLWVNGVSIYGWGDGMSYENGGVWQNLAPSFEVYDLDVCDGHAANGDYHHHNDADCLAEQIGDTGDGHSPVYGIAADGYPVYGPWVAEGVLARSSWSIRDYNDADSATGCGEAGARTCLMIDRLDPSAGTETASQEGPRASDIVSTLSGNIIQAVPGVYFEDYYFDASLDDGTLQALDEHNGHDHDDLGYHYHVTLEADADGHTTNVFPYFFGETFAGVLDDNAVAQAGAAGGPGDGGPPGDGPPPGG
;
A
#
# COMPACT_ATOMS: atom_id res chain seq x y z
N MET A 1 -44.19 -19.77 -41.83
CA MET A 1 -43.17 -18.96 -42.55
C MET A 1 -43.45 -17.51 -42.23
N CYS A 2 -42.66 -16.92 -41.33
CA CYS A 2 -42.46 -15.47 -41.19
C CYS A 2 -41.22 -15.29 -40.31
N THR A 3 -40.16 -14.77 -40.92
CA THR A 3 -38.90 -14.33 -40.30
C THR A 3 -39.11 -13.00 -39.56
N PRO A 4 -38.44 -12.75 -38.42
CA PRO A 4 -38.28 -11.40 -37.89
C PRO A 4 -36.94 -10.77 -38.35
N SER A 5 -36.98 -9.45 -38.52
CA SER A 5 -35.83 -8.57 -38.80
C SER A 5 -35.28 -8.02 -37.48
N PRO A 6 -33.97 -7.70 -37.37
CA PRO A 6 -33.34 -7.31 -36.12
C PRO A 6 -33.24 -5.78 -35.94
N GLY A 7 -33.03 -5.36 -34.69
CA GLY A 7 -32.38 -4.10 -34.35
C GLY A 7 -33.14 -3.24 -33.33
N THR A 8 -32.62 -3.16 -32.11
CA THR A 8 -32.11 -1.92 -31.48
C THR A 8 -31.48 -2.31 -30.13
N VAL A 9 -30.15 -2.20 -30.06
CA VAL A 9 -29.36 -2.29 -28.82
C VAL A 9 -29.61 -1.03 -28.01
N ARG A 10 -30.00 -1.18 -26.73
CA ARG A 10 -30.13 -0.08 -25.78
C ARG A 10 -28.82 0.07 -25.02
N THR A 11 -28.07 1.13 -25.33
CA THR A 11 -27.00 1.66 -24.49
C THR A 11 -27.64 2.26 -23.22
N LEU A 12 -27.29 1.73 -22.05
CA LEU A 12 -27.63 2.34 -20.77
C LEU A 12 -26.49 3.30 -20.41
N VAL A 13 -26.78 4.59 -20.40
CA VAL A 13 -25.90 5.64 -19.86
C VAL A 13 -26.37 5.89 -18.43
N VAL A 14 -25.53 5.60 -17.45
CA VAL A 14 -25.74 6.00 -16.05
C VAL A 14 -25.21 7.43 -15.90
N LEU A 15 -26.14 8.38 -15.73
CA LEU A 15 -25.82 9.78 -15.44
C LEU A 15 -25.66 9.94 -13.92
N ALA A 16 -24.47 10.35 -13.47
CA ALA A 16 -24.23 10.79 -12.11
C ALA A 16 -24.95 12.13 -11.84
N ALA A 17 -25.61 12.23 -10.68
CA ALA A 17 -26.38 13.39 -10.26
C ALA A 17 -25.49 14.45 -9.61
N LEU A 18 -25.45 15.63 -10.23
CA LEU A 18 -24.80 16.84 -9.71
C LEU A 18 -25.65 17.45 -8.59
N ALA A 19 -25.14 17.50 -7.35
CA ALA A 19 -25.77 18.21 -6.25
C ALA A 19 -25.34 19.69 -6.24
N LEU A 20 -26.26 20.59 -6.63
CA LEU A 20 -26.12 22.03 -6.40
C LEU A 20 -26.34 22.35 -4.92
N ILE A 21 -25.34 22.91 -4.25
CA ILE A 21 -25.53 23.63 -2.98
C ILE A 21 -25.75 25.10 -3.30
N ALA A 22 -26.98 25.56 -3.09
CA ALA A 22 -27.32 26.97 -2.97
C ALA A 22 -27.41 27.32 -1.48
N SER A 23 -26.57 28.24 -1.00
CA SER A 23 -26.79 28.93 0.27
C SER A 23 -26.87 30.42 0.03
N ALA A 24 -27.94 31.00 0.56
CA ALA A 24 -28.40 32.36 0.32
C ALA A 24 -27.69 33.37 1.23
N CYS A 25 -27.63 34.60 0.73
CA CYS A 25 -27.09 35.80 1.36
C CYS A 25 -27.72 36.11 2.74
N ALA A 26 -26.88 36.60 3.66
CA ALA A 26 -27.28 37.60 4.64
C ALA A 26 -26.14 38.63 4.76
N ASP A 27 -26.48 39.88 4.45
CA ASP A 27 -25.60 41.05 4.48
C ASP A 27 -26.03 41.98 5.63
N THR A 28 -25.14 42.89 6.03
CA THR A 28 -25.25 44.04 6.98
C THR A 28 -25.11 43.78 8.48
N ALA A 29 -24.44 44.62 9.28
CA ALA A 29 -23.44 45.68 9.13
C ALA A 29 -22.99 46.09 10.55
N ASP A 30 -21.84 46.78 10.61
CA ASP A 30 -21.58 47.98 11.43
C ASP A 30 -20.55 47.93 12.58
N GLU A 31 -19.93 49.10 12.75
CA GLU A 31 -18.58 49.47 13.16
C GLU A 31 -18.28 49.65 14.69
N THR A 32 -17.01 49.36 15.04
CA THR A 32 -16.04 50.16 15.84
C THR A 32 -16.15 50.46 17.36
N VAL A 33 -14.94 50.50 17.95
CA VAL A 33 -14.36 51.37 19.03
C VAL A 33 -14.10 50.74 20.42
N VAL A 34 -12.81 50.40 20.64
CA VAL A 34 -11.84 50.81 21.70
C VAL A 34 -12.33 51.02 23.15
N ASP A 35 -11.72 50.33 24.12
CA ASP A 35 -10.94 51.01 25.18
C ASP A 35 -9.86 50.13 25.85
N GLN A 36 -8.74 50.78 26.14
CA GLN A 36 -7.52 50.29 26.78
C GLN A 36 -7.61 50.29 28.30
N ALA A 37 -6.80 49.43 28.94
CA ALA A 37 -5.98 49.75 30.12
C ALA A 37 -5.08 48.54 30.41
N ARG A 38 -3.85 48.64 30.91
CA ARG A 38 -2.88 49.72 31.13
C ARG A 38 -1.60 48.99 31.58
N ALA A 39 -0.46 49.44 31.08
CA ALA A 39 0.88 48.95 31.34
C ALA A 39 1.42 49.33 32.73
N GLU A 40 2.51 48.65 33.13
CA GLU A 40 3.68 49.11 33.90
C GLU A 40 4.69 47.94 33.83
N ASP A 41 5.66 47.86 32.90
CA ASP A 41 6.90 48.63 32.69
C ASP A 41 7.78 48.85 33.93
N THR A 42 8.87 48.08 33.99
CA THR A 42 10.18 48.58 34.44
C THR A 42 11.31 47.92 33.62
N ALA A 43 11.79 48.68 32.63
CA ALA A 43 13.14 48.64 32.04
C ALA A 43 14.26 48.70 33.12
N ALA A 44 15.55 48.38 32.91
CA ALA A 44 16.39 47.86 31.84
C ALA A 44 17.77 47.56 32.48
N ALA A 45 18.56 46.63 31.91
CA ALA A 45 20.01 46.75 31.74
C ALA A 45 20.57 45.50 31.03
N ASP A 46 21.17 45.72 29.85
CA ASP A 46 22.21 44.89 29.25
C ASP A 46 23.49 45.76 29.31
N PRO A 47 24.72 45.25 29.58
CA PRO A 47 25.42 44.42 28.59
C PRO A 47 26.38 43.32 29.12
N THR A 48 26.64 42.35 28.23
CA THR A 48 27.92 41.66 27.94
C THR A 48 28.48 40.50 28.81
N GLU A 49 28.97 39.51 28.04
CA GLU A 49 29.99 38.46 28.27
C GLU A 49 29.57 37.04 28.73
N ALA A 50 29.52 36.16 27.73
CA ALA A 50 30.24 34.88 27.57
C ALA A 50 30.21 33.79 28.67
N SER A 51 29.72 32.62 28.21
CA SER A 51 30.08 31.24 28.56
C SER A 51 29.98 30.77 30.01
N ASP A 52 29.07 29.83 30.26
CA ASP A 52 29.48 28.47 30.64
C ASP A 52 28.32 27.47 30.49
N GLN A 53 28.66 26.30 29.95
CA GLN A 53 27.80 25.14 29.78
C GLN A 53 27.25 24.65 31.13
N ALA A 54 25.95 24.34 31.16
CA ALA A 54 25.38 23.41 32.12
C ALA A 54 24.70 22.29 31.34
N THR A 55 25.34 21.13 31.34
CA THR A 55 24.81 19.85 30.87
C THR A 55 23.59 19.49 31.73
N SER A 56 22.41 19.45 31.12
CA SER A 56 21.27 18.77 31.73
C SER A 56 21.32 17.30 31.33
N ASP A 57 21.71 16.45 32.27
CA ASP A 57 21.41 15.02 32.24
C ASP A 57 19.89 14.86 32.09
N GLN A 58 19.45 14.48 30.89
CA GLN A 58 18.11 13.96 30.66
C GLN A 58 18.06 12.58 31.33
N ALA A 59 17.29 12.50 32.41
CA ALA A 59 16.93 11.23 33.00
C ALA A 59 16.10 10.45 31.97
N THR A 60 16.65 9.35 31.48
CA THR A 60 15.95 8.33 30.72
C THR A 60 14.80 7.80 31.58
N THR A 61 13.59 8.25 31.32
CA THR A 61 12.40 7.49 31.67
C THR A 61 12.40 6.25 30.77
N ASP A 62 12.49 5.07 31.38
CA ASP A 62 12.25 3.79 30.71
C ASP A 62 10.80 3.82 30.16
N GLN A 63 10.67 4.18 28.88
CA GLN A 63 9.41 4.17 28.14
C GLN A 63 9.20 2.79 27.52
N ALA A 64 7.96 2.33 27.49
CA ALA A 64 7.62 1.02 26.96
C ALA A 64 7.57 1.09 25.42
N THR A 65 8.72 0.89 24.77
CA THR A 65 8.77 0.55 23.34
C THR A 65 8.04 -0.77 23.12
N THR A 66 7.25 -0.91 22.06
CA THR A 66 6.63 -2.18 21.67
C THR A 66 7.69 -3.28 21.58
N ASP A 67 7.49 -4.40 22.28
CA ASP A 67 8.40 -5.55 22.19
C ASP A 67 8.16 -6.30 20.88
N LEU A 68 8.90 -5.91 19.84
CA LEU A 68 8.81 -6.48 18.49
C LEU A 68 9.17 -7.98 18.44
N SER A 69 9.76 -8.55 19.50
CA SER A 69 10.00 -10.01 19.54
C SER A 69 8.75 -10.82 19.86
N ALA A 70 7.69 -10.17 20.36
CA ALA A 70 6.47 -10.82 20.83
C ALA A 70 5.25 -10.66 19.90
N VAL A 71 5.38 -9.93 18.78
CA VAL A 71 4.25 -9.61 17.89
C VAL A 71 3.93 -10.72 16.87
N TRP A 72 4.79 -11.73 16.75
CA TRP A 72 4.73 -12.72 15.68
C TRP A 72 3.68 -13.80 15.91
N ILE A 73 3.02 -14.20 14.82
CA ILE A 73 2.18 -15.39 14.77
C ILE A 73 3.11 -16.58 14.55
N LEU A 74 3.35 -17.34 15.62
CA LEU A 74 4.24 -18.51 15.59
C LEU A 74 3.49 -19.75 15.10
N ASP A 75 4.22 -20.61 14.39
CA ASP A 75 3.82 -21.98 14.07
C ASP A 75 3.70 -22.81 15.36
N GLU A 76 2.50 -23.31 15.69
CA GLU A 76 2.25 -24.19 16.84
C GLU A 76 2.17 -25.68 16.42
N GLY A 77 2.62 -26.01 15.20
CA GLY A 77 2.60 -27.33 14.60
C GLY A 77 1.54 -27.48 13.50
N GLU A 78 0.96 -26.38 13.06
CA GLU A 78 0.10 -26.28 11.88
C GLU A 78 0.91 -26.51 10.60
N THR A 79 0.21 -26.95 9.57
CA THR A 79 0.80 -27.11 8.23
C THR A 79 -0.21 -26.66 7.21
N SER A 80 0.27 -26.14 6.08
CA SER A 80 -0.59 -25.76 4.98
C SER A 80 -1.41 -26.98 4.55
N ALA A 81 -2.73 -26.79 4.45
CA ALA A 81 -3.65 -27.86 4.12
C ALA A 81 -3.69 -28.17 2.61
N ILE A 82 -3.39 -27.18 1.77
CA ILE A 82 -3.64 -27.24 0.33
C ILE A 82 -2.40 -26.84 -0.48
N VAL A 83 -2.00 -25.57 -0.40
CA VAL A 83 -0.85 -25.05 -1.15
C VAL A 83 0.44 -25.54 -0.52
N ASP A 84 1.25 -26.28 -1.27
CA ASP A 84 2.45 -26.96 -0.75
C ASP A 84 2.15 -27.79 0.53
N ALA A 85 1.09 -28.61 0.43
CA ALA A 85 0.48 -29.29 1.57
C ALA A 85 1.50 -30.04 2.47
N GLY A 86 1.40 -29.82 3.78
CA GLY A 86 2.28 -30.40 4.78
C GLY A 86 3.51 -29.57 5.11
N SER A 87 3.75 -28.47 4.41
CA SER A 87 4.75 -27.46 4.79
C SER A 87 4.30 -26.65 6.00
N ALA A 88 5.26 -26.22 6.82
CA ALA A 88 4.99 -25.34 7.96
C ALA A 88 4.42 -24.00 7.48
N VAL A 89 3.55 -23.42 8.30
CA VAL A 89 2.91 -22.11 8.07
C VAL A 89 3.36 -21.11 9.12
N ASN A 90 3.12 -19.84 8.85
CA ASN A 90 3.44 -18.72 9.71
C ASN A 90 4.95 -18.63 10.03
N VAL A 91 5.32 -18.10 11.21
CA VAL A 91 6.72 -17.93 11.64
C VAL A 91 7.20 -19.14 12.43
N GLN A 92 8.30 -19.75 11.99
CA GLN A 92 8.86 -20.93 12.67
C GLN A 92 9.78 -20.58 13.83
N ASP A 93 10.47 -19.44 13.77
CA ASP A 93 11.41 -19.04 14.82
C ASP A 93 11.66 -17.54 14.85
N VAL A 94 11.78 -17.00 16.07
CA VAL A 94 12.11 -15.60 16.34
C VAL A 94 13.17 -15.56 17.43
N ALA A 95 14.30 -14.90 17.17
CA ALA A 95 15.41 -14.82 18.11
C ALA A 95 16.14 -13.48 18.02
N ILE A 96 16.68 -13.02 19.15
CA ILE A 96 17.61 -11.88 19.16
C ILE A 96 19.01 -12.40 18.92
N GLU A 97 19.70 -11.83 17.93
CA GLU A 97 21.07 -12.16 17.57
C GLU A 97 21.95 -10.93 17.44
N THR A 98 23.24 -11.07 17.76
CA THR A 98 24.20 -9.98 17.58
C THR A 98 25.10 -10.28 16.37
N VAL A 99 25.05 -9.43 15.36
CA VAL A 99 25.92 -9.47 14.18
C VAL A 99 26.79 -8.22 14.17
N ASP A 100 28.10 -8.39 14.19
CA ASP A 100 29.11 -7.30 14.20
C ASP A 100 28.89 -6.20 15.24
N GLY A 101 28.23 -6.53 16.36
CA GLY A 101 27.97 -5.62 17.48
C GLY A 101 26.63 -4.90 17.43
N VAL A 102 25.80 -5.17 16.42
CA VAL A 102 24.41 -4.70 16.32
C VAL A 102 23.47 -5.85 16.69
N GLU A 103 22.43 -5.54 17.48
CA GLU A 103 21.40 -6.52 17.84
C GLU A 103 20.27 -6.49 16.80
N TYR A 104 19.94 -7.67 16.28
CA TYR A 104 18.89 -7.90 15.31
C TYR A 104 17.84 -8.84 15.88
N LEU A 105 16.60 -8.63 15.47
CA LEU A 105 15.56 -9.63 15.51
C LEU A 105 15.70 -10.51 14.27
N ARG A 106 16.13 -11.77 14.45
CA ARG A 106 16.15 -12.78 13.41
C ARG A 106 14.81 -13.51 13.37
N VAL A 107 14.24 -13.62 12.17
CA VAL A 107 12.94 -14.25 11.92
C VAL A 107 13.10 -15.31 10.84
N VAL A 108 12.60 -16.52 11.09
CA VAL A 108 12.54 -17.61 10.12
C VAL A 108 11.10 -17.90 9.77
N ALA A 109 10.78 -17.84 8.48
CA ALA A 109 9.44 -18.09 7.97
C ALA A 109 9.48 -18.87 6.66
N THR A 110 8.44 -19.67 6.41
CA THR A 110 8.20 -20.31 5.11
C THR A 110 7.57 -19.36 4.10
N GLY A 111 7.05 -18.22 4.55
CA GLY A 111 6.26 -17.29 3.72
C GLY A 111 4.86 -17.81 3.38
N LEU A 112 4.41 -18.90 4.02
CA LEU A 112 3.08 -19.47 3.81
C LEU A 112 2.18 -19.11 5.00
N PRO A 113 1.05 -18.41 4.78
CA PRO A 113 0.09 -18.15 5.84
C PRO A 113 -0.83 -19.35 6.08
N ASP A 114 -1.59 -19.31 7.18
CA ASP A 114 -2.71 -20.22 7.45
C ASP A 114 -4.08 -19.51 7.37
N TYR A 115 -4.19 -18.51 6.49
CA TYR A 115 -5.38 -17.67 6.38
C TYR A 115 -6.66 -18.48 6.20
N THR A 116 -7.71 -17.92 6.79
CA THR A 116 -9.09 -18.30 6.57
C THR A 116 -9.89 -17.02 6.44
N SER A 117 -10.61 -16.87 5.33
CA SER A 117 -11.45 -15.70 5.04
C SER A 117 -12.92 -16.10 5.00
N THR A 118 -13.82 -15.15 5.26
CA THR A 118 -15.25 -15.31 5.02
C THR A 118 -15.68 -14.44 3.86
N ILE A 119 -16.25 -15.03 2.82
CA ILE A 119 -16.73 -14.29 1.64
C ILE A 119 -17.86 -13.35 2.06
N ASP A 120 -17.65 -12.05 1.94
CA ASP A 120 -18.69 -11.06 2.14
C ASP A 120 -19.38 -10.67 0.82
N ALA A 121 -20.28 -9.68 0.89
CA ALA A 121 -21.01 -9.23 -0.28
C ALA A 121 -20.15 -8.47 -1.29
N ASP A 122 -19.18 -7.68 -0.81
CA ASP A 122 -18.33 -6.83 -1.65
C ASP A 122 -17.31 -7.70 -2.39
N GLN A 123 -16.72 -8.68 -1.71
CA GLN A 123 -15.82 -9.66 -2.31
C GLN A 123 -16.54 -10.54 -3.35
N LEU A 124 -17.76 -11.01 -3.06
CA LEU A 124 -18.51 -11.79 -4.06
C LEU A 124 -18.88 -10.94 -5.29
N GLU A 125 -19.27 -9.68 -5.08
CA GLU A 125 -19.54 -8.75 -6.18
C GLU A 125 -18.28 -8.47 -6.99
N PHE A 126 -17.14 -8.23 -6.34
CA PHE A 126 -15.84 -8.07 -7.00
C PHE A 126 -15.51 -9.28 -7.88
N LEU A 127 -15.54 -10.50 -7.32
CA LEU A 127 -15.26 -11.74 -8.04
C LEU A 127 -16.23 -11.94 -9.23
N SER A 128 -17.52 -11.68 -9.02
CA SER A 128 -18.55 -11.89 -10.04
C SER A 128 -18.57 -10.83 -11.15
N SER A 129 -18.04 -9.63 -10.87
CA SER A 129 -18.07 -8.48 -11.78
C SER A 129 -16.76 -8.26 -12.55
N ARG A 130 -15.77 -9.15 -12.38
CA ARG A 130 -14.49 -9.11 -13.10
C ARG A 130 -14.71 -8.99 -14.61
N PRO A 131 -13.92 -8.17 -15.33
CA PRO A 131 -14.08 -7.98 -16.78
C PRO A 131 -14.08 -9.28 -17.57
N ASN A 132 -13.27 -10.25 -17.15
CA ASN A 132 -13.13 -11.57 -17.76
C ASN A 132 -13.73 -12.71 -16.91
N ALA A 133 -14.72 -12.47 -16.04
CA ALA A 133 -15.32 -13.52 -15.20
C ALA A 133 -15.71 -14.80 -15.96
N ASP A 134 -16.23 -14.66 -17.19
CA ASP A 134 -16.60 -15.79 -18.09
C ASP A 134 -15.43 -16.73 -18.43
N THR A 135 -14.18 -16.27 -18.32
CA THR A 135 -12.96 -17.05 -18.60
C THR A 135 -12.03 -17.19 -17.41
N ASP A 136 -12.15 -16.31 -16.42
CA ASP A 136 -11.40 -16.39 -15.18
C ASP A 136 -11.91 -17.55 -14.31
N PHE A 137 -13.17 -17.97 -14.45
CA PHE A 137 -13.75 -19.08 -13.69
C PHE A 137 -14.25 -20.24 -14.59
N ASP A 138 -14.14 -21.48 -14.11
CA ASP A 138 -14.53 -22.70 -14.84
C ASP A 138 -16.00 -22.70 -15.29
N ASP A 139 -16.89 -22.15 -14.45
CA ASP A 139 -18.32 -22.03 -14.71
C ASP A 139 -18.75 -20.59 -15.08
N GLY A 140 -17.77 -19.70 -15.35
CA GLY A 140 -17.99 -18.27 -15.63
C GLY A 140 -18.44 -17.44 -14.42
N ALA A 141 -18.34 -18.00 -13.21
CA ALA A 141 -18.65 -17.37 -11.94
C ALA A 141 -17.86 -18.05 -10.80
N PRO A 142 -17.60 -17.34 -9.68
CA PRO A 142 -16.97 -17.94 -8.50
C PRO A 142 -17.83 -19.06 -7.91
N ALA A 143 -17.18 -20.12 -7.43
CA ALA A 143 -17.81 -21.30 -6.81
C ALA A 143 -18.00 -21.13 -5.28
N VAL A 144 -18.38 -19.93 -4.85
CA VAL A 144 -18.59 -19.55 -3.44
C VAL A 144 -19.82 -18.63 -3.30
N GLU A 145 -20.40 -18.58 -2.10
CA GLU A 145 -21.52 -17.71 -1.74
C GLU A 145 -21.17 -16.83 -0.53
N VAL A 146 -21.90 -15.73 -0.34
CA VAL A 146 -21.74 -14.86 0.86
C VAL A 146 -21.93 -15.68 2.14
N GLY A 147 -20.96 -15.60 3.04
CA GLY A 147 -20.90 -16.31 4.30
C GLY A 147 -20.15 -17.64 4.24
N ASP A 148 -19.67 -18.07 3.07
CA ASP A 148 -18.76 -19.21 2.96
C ASP A 148 -17.41 -18.86 3.58
N THR A 149 -16.85 -19.83 4.30
CA THR A 149 -15.49 -19.74 4.85
C THR A 149 -14.51 -20.44 3.91
N VAL A 150 -13.51 -19.70 3.43
CA VAL A 150 -12.50 -20.16 2.48
C VAL A 150 -11.16 -20.27 3.17
N THR A 151 -10.61 -21.49 3.23
CA THR A 151 -9.23 -21.73 3.67
C THR A 151 -8.27 -21.34 2.54
N TRP A 152 -7.13 -20.76 2.87
CA TRP A 152 -6.10 -20.40 1.90
C TRP A 152 -5.75 -21.56 0.95
N GLY A 153 -5.84 -21.30 -0.35
CA GLY A 153 -5.65 -22.31 -1.39
C GLY A 153 -6.89 -23.14 -1.76
N ALA A 154 -8.05 -22.94 -1.13
CA ALA A 154 -9.26 -23.70 -1.45
C ALA A 154 -9.81 -23.36 -2.84
N ASP A 155 -10.39 -24.34 -3.51
CA ASP A 155 -10.95 -24.11 -4.84
C ASP A 155 -12.21 -23.22 -4.77
N ILE A 156 -12.13 -22.02 -5.33
CA ILE A 156 -13.25 -21.09 -5.52
C ILE A 156 -13.64 -20.96 -7.00
N GLY A 157 -13.17 -21.86 -7.86
CA GLY A 157 -13.54 -22.00 -9.26
C GLY A 157 -12.67 -21.26 -10.27
N TYR A 158 -11.54 -20.66 -9.86
CA TYR A 158 -10.65 -19.99 -10.82
C TYR A 158 -10.00 -20.98 -11.81
N VAL A 159 -9.87 -20.57 -13.07
CA VAL A 159 -9.14 -21.30 -14.10
C VAL A 159 -7.65 -20.98 -13.96
N ASN A 160 -6.89 -21.89 -13.35
CA ASN A 160 -5.44 -21.78 -13.26
C ASN A 160 -4.76 -23.13 -13.54
N ASP A 161 -3.83 -23.12 -14.50
CA ASP A 161 -3.03 -24.29 -14.91
C ASP A 161 -1.59 -24.27 -14.38
N GLN A 162 -1.22 -23.23 -13.63
CA GLN A 162 0.07 -23.09 -12.97
C GLN A 162 0.15 -23.95 -11.70
N CYS A 163 -1.00 -24.26 -11.08
CA CYS A 163 -1.06 -25.10 -9.88
C CYS A 163 -1.35 -26.56 -10.20
N ALA A 164 -0.71 -27.45 -9.46
CA ALA A 164 -1.04 -28.87 -9.51
C ALA A 164 -2.45 -29.10 -8.97
N GLU A 165 -3.13 -30.12 -9.50
CA GLU A 165 -4.45 -30.56 -9.03
C GLU A 165 -4.42 -30.83 -7.52
N GLY A 166 -5.30 -30.15 -6.78
CA GLY A 166 -5.38 -30.25 -5.31
C GLY A 166 -4.29 -29.49 -4.54
N ALA A 167 -3.48 -28.66 -5.20
CA ALA A 167 -2.43 -27.84 -4.60
C ALA A 167 -2.66 -26.34 -4.83
N GLY A 168 -3.91 -25.88 -4.70
CA GLY A 168 -4.31 -24.49 -4.95
C GLY A 168 -4.93 -24.23 -6.33
N GLN A 169 -5.02 -25.25 -7.18
CA GLN A 169 -5.80 -25.15 -8.42
C GLN A 169 -7.25 -24.77 -8.07
N GLY A 170 -7.74 -23.66 -8.63
CA GLY A 170 -9.06 -23.10 -8.33
C GLY A 170 -9.08 -21.91 -7.38
N TYR A 171 -7.97 -21.63 -6.67
CA TYR A 171 -7.88 -20.52 -5.73
C TYR A 171 -7.20 -19.27 -6.32
N TRP A 172 -6.23 -19.47 -7.20
CA TRP A 172 -5.44 -18.40 -7.81
C TRP A 172 -6.06 -17.97 -9.14
N PRO A 173 -6.20 -16.66 -9.41
CA PRO A 173 -6.64 -16.19 -10.72
C PRO A 173 -5.64 -16.59 -11.83
N PRO A 174 -6.04 -16.48 -13.11
CA PRO A 174 -5.12 -16.69 -14.23
C PRO A 174 -3.94 -15.71 -14.20
N GLY A 175 -2.71 -16.21 -14.37
CA GLY A 175 -1.51 -15.38 -14.49
C GLY A 175 -0.44 -15.72 -13.45
N PRO A 176 -0.64 -15.37 -12.16
CA PRO A 176 0.35 -15.61 -11.11
C PRO A 176 0.73 -17.08 -10.95
N GLY A 177 1.98 -17.30 -10.55
CA GLY A 177 2.46 -18.61 -10.16
C GLY A 177 1.90 -19.01 -8.79
N CYS A 178 1.87 -20.31 -8.52
CA CYS A 178 1.43 -20.81 -7.22
C CYS A 178 2.51 -20.55 -6.17
N PRO A 179 2.11 -20.15 -4.96
CA PRO A 179 3.05 -20.06 -3.87
C PRO A 179 3.71 -21.41 -3.57
N THR A 180 4.95 -21.34 -3.11
CA THR A 180 5.73 -22.48 -2.64
C THR A 180 6.44 -22.09 -1.36
N THR A 181 6.79 -23.06 -0.52
CA THR A 181 7.64 -22.78 0.65
C THR A 181 8.90 -22.03 0.27
N GLN A 182 9.11 -20.90 0.93
CA GLN A 182 10.34 -20.13 0.92
C GLN A 182 11.23 -20.56 2.08
N ALA A 183 12.54 -20.29 1.95
CA ALA A 183 13.49 -20.44 3.04
C ALA A 183 13.92 -19.05 3.51
N THR A 184 12.98 -18.30 4.08
CA THR A 184 13.23 -16.91 4.49
C THR A 184 13.87 -16.87 5.87
N GLU A 185 15.01 -16.18 5.95
CA GLU A 185 15.65 -15.78 7.20
C GLU A 185 15.91 -14.26 7.10
N ALA A 186 15.17 -13.47 7.87
CA ALA A 186 15.22 -12.02 7.86
C ALA A 186 15.85 -11.49 9.15
N TYR A 187 16.59 -10.39 9.05
CA TYR A 187 17.20 -9.70 10.18
C TYR A 187 16.69 -8.25 10.20
N PHE A 188 16.11 -7.84 11.32
CA PHE A 188 15.61 -6.48 11.54
C PHE A 188 16.39 -5.83 12.68
N PRO A 189 17.04 -4.67 12.51
CA PRO A 189 17.78 -4.03 13.59
C PRO A 189 16.82 -3.66 14.74
N LEU A 190 17.16 -4.01 15.99
CA LEU A 190 16.34 -3.67 17.17
C LEU A 190 16.47 -2.20 17.59
N SER A 191 17.36 -1.47 16.96
CA SER A 191 17.58 -0.03 17.18
C SER A 191 17.79 0.63 15.83
N PRO A 192 16.73 0.71 15.00
CA PRO A 192 16.81 1.36 13.70
C PRO A 192 17.15 2.85 13.88
N THR A 193 17.79 3.42 12.86
CA THR A 193 18.12 4.84 12.83
C THR A 193 17.59 5.46 11.55
N MET A 194 17.01 6.65 11.66
CA MET A 194 16.61 7.43 10.50
C MET A 194 17.80 7.64 9.55
N ALA A 195 17.55 7.52 8.25
CA ALA A 195 18.48 7.93 7.23
C ALA A 195 18.67 9.45 7.26
N ALA A 196 19.82 9.92 6.79
CA ALA A 196 20.05 11.34 6.61
C ALA A 196 19.40 11.81 5.29
N GLU A 197 18.95 13.06 5.25
CA GLU A 197 18.35 13.67 4.05
C GLU A 197 19.23 13.46 2.81
N GLY A 198 18.69 12.77 1.80
CA GLY A 198 19.37 12.42 0.54
C GLY A 198 20.24 11.16 0.61
N GLU A 199 20.21 10.42 1.71
CA GLU A 199 20.87 9.12 1.91
C GLU A 199 19.85 7.98 2.12
N GLU A 200 18.55 8.24 1.93
CA GLU A 200 17.48 7.25 2.04
C GLU A 200 17.59 6.18 0.95
N ALA A 201 17.29 4.93 1.32
CA ALA A 201 17.30 3.83 0.37
C ALA A 201 15.96 3.74 -0.36
N GLU A 202 15.99 3.75 -1.70
CA GLU A 202 14.80 3.49 -2.53
C GLU A 202 14.26 2.06 -2.31
N THR A 203 12.94 1.94 -2.22
CA THR A 203 12.24 0.66 -2.09
C THR A 203 12.25 -0.10 -3.43
N GLY A 204 12.74 -1.34 -3.41
CA GLY A 204 12.82 -2.21 -4.61
C GLY A 204 11.57 -3.05 -4.90
N LEU A 205 11.69 -3.92 -5.90
CA LEU A 205 10.63 -4.85 -6.37
C LEU A 205 10.56 -6.18 -5.61
N GLY A 206 11.36 -6.35 -4.56
CA GLY A 206 11.43 -7.58 -3.77
C GLY A 206 10.78 -7.44 -2.40
N LYS A 207 11.11 -8.38 -1.50
CA LYS A 207 10.74 -8.30 -0.08
C LYS A 207 11.27 -7.01 0.53
N LEU A 208 10.37 -6.18 1.05
CA LEU A 208 10.67 -4.94 1.76
C LEU A 208 10.48 -5.07 3.27
N GLY A 209 10.00 -6.21 3.73
CA GLY A 209 9.73 -6.51 5.13
C GLY A 209 8.98 -7.84 5.24
N LEU A 210 8.57 -8.17 6.47
CA LEU A 210 7.71 -9.31 6.74
C LEU A 210 6.50 -8.86 7.57
N TRP A 211 5.33 -9.36 7.22
CA TRP A 211 4.17 -9.36 8.11
C TRP A 211 4.41 -10.26 9.32
N VAL A 212 3.64 -10.09 10.39
CA VAL A 212 3.81 -10.84 11.65
C VAL A 212 3.54 -12.34 11.53
N ASN A 213 2.90 -12.79 10.45
CA ASN A 213 2.82 -14.21 10.08
C ASN A 213 3.97 -14.68 9.17
N GLY A 214 4.96 -13.84 8.88
CA GLY A 214 6.11 -14.19 8.05
C GLY A 214 5.85 -14.14 6.54
N VAL A 215 4.68 -13.70 6.09
CA VAL A 215 4.41 -13.38 4.68
C VAL A 215 5.21 -12.14 4.27
N SER A 216 5.66 -12.10 3.03
CA SER A 216 6.48 -11.02 2.49
C SER A 216 5.67 -9.74 2.24
N ILE A 217 6.25 -8.59 2.56
CA ILE A 217 5.73 -7.27 2.16
C ILE A 217 6.43 -6.84 0.88
N TYR A 218 5.68 -6.52 -0.17
CA TYR A 218 6.22 -5.96 -1.42
C TYR A 218 5.78 -4.50 -1.58
N GLY A 219 6.53 -3.72 -2.34
CA GLY A 219 6.30 -2.28 -2.47
C GLY A 219 5.17 -1.91 -3.41
N TRP A 220 5.05 -0.62 -3.71
CA TRP A 220 3.99 -0.07 -4.54
C TRP A 220 4.02 -0.48 -6.03
N GLY A 221 5.16 -0.96 -6.55
CA GLY A 221 5.39 -1.20 -7.98
C GLY A 221 5.42 -2.68 -8.36
N ASP A 222 4.95 -2.99 -9.58
CA ASP A 222 4.95 -4.34 -10.18
C ASP A 222 6.16 -4.58 -11.11
N GLY A 223 7.02 -3.57 -11.29
CA GLY A 223 8.17 -3.58 -12.20
C GLY A 223 7.82 -3.36 -13.68
N MET A 224 6.56 -3.05 -13.98
CA MET A 224 6.04 -2.80 -15.32
C MET A 224 5.72 -1.31 -15.52
N SER A 225 5.69 -0.91 -16.79
CA SER A 225 5.31 0.45 -17.18
C SER A 225 4.45 0.45 -18.44
N TYR A 226 3.71 1.55 -18.63
CA TYR A 226 2.91 1.75 -19.84
C TYR A 226 3.75 1.57 -21.11
N GLU A 227 3.31 0.63 -21.96
CA GLU A 227 3.99 0.24 -23.21
C GLU A 227 5.49 -0.10 -23.05
N ASN A 228 5.90 -0.51 -21.84
CA ASN A 228 7.31 -0.79 -21.51
C ASN A 228 8.23 0.42 -21.82
N GLY A 229 7.71 1.63 -21.65
CA GLY A 229 8.44 2.86 -21.96
C GLY A 229 9.28 3.41 -20.80
N GLY A 230 9.08 2.90 -19.59
CA GLY A 230 9.85 3.29 -18.39
C GLY A 230 9.57 4.71 -17.90
N VAL A 231 8.39 5.26 -18.21
CA VAL A 231 7.98 6.62 -17.84
C VAL A 231 6.76 6.63 -16.94
N TRP A 232 5.76 5.78 -17.20
CA TRP A 232 4.55 5.67 -16.41
C TRP A 232 4.55 4.30 -15.75
N GLN A 233 5.03 4.23 -14.51
CA GLN A 233 5.23 3.00 -13.75
C GLN A 233 3.91 2.57 -13.14
N ASN A 234 3.52 1.31 -13.37
CA ASN A 234 2.29 0.78 -12.85
C ASN A 234 2.34 0.72 -11.31
N LEU A 235 1.23 1.03 -10.67
CA LEU A 235 1.03 0.69 -9.27
C LEU A 235 0.48 -0.72 -9.18
N ALA A 236 1.18 -1.59 -8.46
CA ALA A 236 0.86 -3.00 -8.31
C ALA A 236 -0.59 -3.19 -7.80
N PRO A 237 -1.07 -2.50 -6.74
CA PRO A 237 -2.46 -2.67 -6.28
C PRO A 237 -3.53 -2.31 -7.33
N SER A 238 -3.20 -1.48 -8.32
CA SER A 238 -4.12 -1.13 -9.41
C SER A 238 -4.04 -2.10 -10.59
N PHE A 239 -2.82 -2.43 -11.03
CA PHE A 239 -2.58 -3.24 -12.22
C PHE A 239 -2.72 -4.74 -11.97
N GLU A 240 -2.57 -5.16 -10.73
CA GLU A 240 -2.63 -6.56 -10.32
C GLU A 240 -3.91 -6.86 -9.56
N VAL A 241 -4.87 -5.94 -9.47
CA VAL A 241 -6.14 -6.14 -8.75
C VAL A 241 -6.89 -7.42 -9.15
N TYR A 242 -6.75 -7.84 -10.41
CA TYR A 242 -7.35 -9.09 -10.90
C TYR A 242 -6.42 -10.32 -10.76
N ASP A 243 -5.25 -10.15 -10.20
CA ASP A 243 -4.19 -11.15 -10.08
C ASP A 243 -4.01 -11.54 -8.59
N LEU A 244 -4.87 -11.04 -7.70
CA LEU A 244 -4.87 -11.32 -6.27
C LEU A 244 -5.86 -12.43 -5.88
N ASP A 245 -5.55 -13.14 -4.80
CA ASP A 245 -6.46 -14.06 -4.14
C ASP A 245 -7.50 -13.32 -3.27
N VAL A 246 -8.35 -14.06 -2.55
CA VAL A 246 -9.37 -13.50 -1.65
C VAL A 246 -8.80 -12.87 -0.37
N CYS A 247 -7.48 -12.86 -0.21
CA CYS A 247 -6.77 -12.22 0.88
C CYS A 247 -5.89 -11.07 0.36
N ASP A 248 -6.12 -10.59 -0.86
CA ASP A 248 -5.35 -9.53 -1.52
C ASP A 248 -3.84 -9.84 -1.61
N GLY A 249 -3.50 -11.12 -1.74
CA GLY A 249 -2.12 -11.56 -1.95
C GLY A 249 -1.96 -12.43 -3.19
N HIS A 250 -0.73 -12.58 -3.65
CA HIS A 250 -0.39 -13.49 -4.74
C HIS A 250 1.09 -13.88 -4.67
N ALA A 251 1.59 -14.63 -5.66
CA ALA A 251 2.99 -15.06 -5.66
C ALA A 251 3.76 -14.74 -6.95
N ALA A 252 4.99 -14.30 -6.72
CA ALA A 252 6.03 -14.15 -7.74
C ALA A 252 7.22 -15.03 -7.36
N ASN A 253 7.68 -15.87 -8.28
CA ASN A 253 8.74 -16.85 -8.03
C ASN A 253 8.46 -17.77 -6.82
N GLY A 254 7.18 -18.04 -6.54
CA GLY A 254 6.71 -18.85 -5.43
C GLY A 254 6.62 -18.13 -4.08
N ASP A 255 7.09 -16.89 -3.97
CA ASP A 255 6.99 -16.09 -2.74
C ASP A 255 5.62 -15.41 -2.67
N TYR A 256 4.79 -15.80 -1.70
CA TYR A 256 3.51 -15.15 -1.46
C TYR A 256 3.71 -13.81 -0.74
N HIS A 257 3.04 -12.77 -1.22
CA HIS A 257 3.22 -11.41 -0.72
C HIS A 257 1.98 -10.55 -0.95
N HIS A 258 1.97 -9.40 -0.28
CA HIS A 258 0.99 -8.34 -0.45
C HIS A 258 1.66 -7.04 -0.92
N HIS A 259 0.96 -6.30 -1.78
CA HIS A 259 1.33 -4.96 -2.25
C HIS A 259 0.50 -3.84 -1.58
N ASN A 260 -0.56 -4.23 -0.87
CA ASN A 260 -1.56 -3.39 -0.20
C ASN A 260 -2.07 -4.08 1.09
N ASP A 261 -3.08 -3.52 1.76
CA ASP A 261 -3.57 -4.04 3.04
C ASP A 261 -3.80 -5.56 2.98
N ALA A 262 -3.28 -6.24 4.00
CA ALA A 262 -3.41 -7.68 4.14
C ALA A 262 -4.66 -7.97 4.98
N ASP A 263 -5.85 -7.79 4.40
CA ASP A 263 -7.13 -7.85 5.11
C ASP A 263 -7.30 -9.15 5.93
N CYS A 264 -6.90 -10.30 5.36
CA CYS A 264 -6.94 -11.56 6.09
C CYS A 264 -6.00 -11.59 7.32
N LEU A 265 -4.87 -10.88 7.28
CA LEU A 265 -4.01 -10.71 8.44
C LEU A 265 -4.66 -9.79 9.47
N ALA A 266 -5.24 -8.67 9.03
CA ALA A 266 -5.97 -7.74 9.88
C ALA A 266 -7.07 -8.46 10.68
N GLU A 267 -7.87 -9.30 10.00
CA GLU A 267 -8.87 -10.16 10.62
C GLU A 267 -8.24 -11.17 11.60
N GLN A 268 -7.14 -11.81 11.21
CA GLN A 268 -6.46 -12.83 12.03
C GLN A 268 -5.94 -12.26 13.36
N ILE A 269 -5.40 -11.03 13.36
CA ILE A 269 -4.92 -10.34 14.57
C ILE A 269 -6.04 -9.58 15.29
N GLY A 270 -7.24 -9.49 14.69
CA GLY A 270 -8.43 -8.89 15.27
C GLY A 270 -8.38 -7.37 15.36
N ASP A 271 -7.70 -6.71 14.42
CA ASP A 271 -7.76 -5.26 14.33
C ASP A 271 -9.13 -4.83 13.79
N THR A 272 -9.83 -4.04 14.60
CA THR A 272 -11.21 -3.59 14.35
C THR A 272 -11.33 -2.08 14.39
N GLY A 273 -10.20 -1.37 14.52
CA GLY A 273 -10.18 0.08 14.68
C GLY A 273 -10.68 0.57 16.04
N ASP A 274 -10.71 -0.29 17.06
CA ASP A 274 -11.09 0.06 18.44
C ASP A 274 -9.99 0.84 19.19
N GLY A 275 -8.87 1.16 18.53
CA GLY A 275 -7.73 1.88 19.10
C GLY A 275 -6.66 2.16 18.04
N HIS A 276 -5.45 2.47 18.49
CA HIS A 276 -4.29 2.41 17.62
C HIS A 276 -4.09 0.96 17.17
N SER A 277 -3.81 0.75 15.90
CA SER A 277 -3.59 -0.57 15.34
C SER A 277 -2.48 -1.31 16.08
N PRO A 278 -2.50 -2.66 16.11
CA PRO A 278 -1.34 -3.45 16.45
C PRO A 278 -0.31 -3.39 15.31
N VAL A 279 0.89 -3.93 15.59
CA VAL A 279 1.93 -4.12 14.57
C VAL A 279 1.48 -5.22 13.61
N TYR A 280 1.36 -4.89 12.33
CA TYR A 280 1.08 -5.83 11.25
C TYR A 280 2.36 -6.48 10.74
N GLY A 281 3.50 -5.76 10.78
CA GLY A 281 4.77 -6.27 10.29
C GLY A 281 5.98 -5.41 10.68
N ILE A 282 7.14 -5.75 10.12
CA ILE A 282 8.38 -5.00 10.29
C ILE A 282 9.02 -4.76 8.92
N ALA A 283 9.35 -3.51 8.64
CA ALA A 283 10.06 -3.09 7.43
C ALA A 283 11.55 -3.49 7.51
N ALA A 284 12.21 -3.63 6.36
CA ALA A 284 13.59 -4.09 6.28
C ALA A 284 14.61 -3.17 6.96
N ASP A 285 14.28 -1.89 7.15
CA ASP A 285 15.06 -0.92 7.91
C ASP A 285 14.89 -1.04 9.44
N GLY A 286 14.01 -1.95 9.90
CA GLY A 286 13.76 -2.29 11.29
C GLY A 286 12.62 -1.54 11.97
N TYR A 287 11.98 -0.58 11.30
CA TYR A 287 10.81 0.10 11.87
C TYR A 287 9.55 -0.76 11.74
N PRO A 288 8.66 -0.74 12.75
CA PRO A 288 7.40 -1.47 12.70
C PRO A 288 6.44 -0.84 11.69
N VAL A 289 5.57 -1.69 11.15
CA VAL A 289 4.44 -1.34 10.29
C VAL A 289 3.17 -1.63 11.06
N TYR A 290 2.42 -0.60 11.39
CA TYR A 290 1.13 -0.72 12.06
C TYR A 290 0.01 -0.82 11.04
N GLY A 291 -1.13 -1.39 11.46
CA GLY A 291 -2.38 -1.31 10.70
C GLY A 291 -2.87 0.13 10.51
N PRO A 292 -4.04 0.33 9.90
CA PRO A 292 -4.42 1.63 9.38
C PRO A 292 -4.92 2.64 10.41
N TRP A 293 -5.06 2.27 11.68
CA TRP A 293 -5.68 3.11 12.71
C TRP A 293 -4.63 3.76 13.62
N VAL A 294 -4.66 5.09 13.73
CA VAL A 294 -3.84 5.85 14.69
C VAL A 294 -4.57 6.06 16.04
N ALA A 295 -5.89 5.86 16.05
CA ALA A 295 -6.74 5.88 17.23
C ALA A 295 -8.10 5.22 16.91
N GLU A 296 -8.96 5.06 17.92
CA GLU A 296 -10.32 4.50 17.77
C GLU A 296 -11.10 5.21 16.63
N GLY A 297 -11.36 4.48 15.54
CA GLY A 297 -12.07 4.96 14.35
C GLY A 297 -11.36 6.08 13.58
N VAL A 298 -10.05 6.28 13.79
CA VAL A 298 -9.25 7.32 13.12
C VAL A 298 -8.16 6.66 12.28
N LEU A 299 -8.29 6.74 10.97
CA LEU A 299 -7.30 6.26 10.02
C LEU A 299 -6.06 7.16 9.98
N ALA A 300 -4.90 6.55 9.77
CA ALA A 300 -3.69 7.23 9.30
C ALA A 300 -3.96 7.86 7.93
N ARG A 301 -3.31 8.97 7.62
CA ARG A 301 -3.53 9.76 6.41
C ARG A 301 -2.21 9.93 5.66
N SER A 302 -2.13 9.30 4.49
CA SER A 302 -1.06 9.57 3.53
C SER A 302 -1.04 11.04 3.16
N SER A 303 0.16 11.61 3.06
CA SER A 303 0.38 12.96 2.53
C SER A 303 0.71 12.94 1.03
N TRP A 304 0.59 11.79 0.37
CA TRP A 304 0.68 11.68 -1.08
C TRP A 304 -0.68 11.95 -1.72
N SER A 305 -0.69 12.85 -2.69
CA SER A 305 -1.89 13.31 -3.39
C SER A 305 -1.87 12.90 -4.86
N ILE A 306 -3.03 12.54 -5.39
CA ILE A 306 -3.23 12.27 -6.80
C ILE A 306 -3.25 13.61 -7.56
N ARG A 307 -2.51 13.68 -8.66
CA ARG A 307 -2.50 14.80 -9.61
C ARG A 307 -3.85 14.89 -10.30
N ASP A 308 -4.39 16.10 -10.41
CA ASP A 308 -5.65 16.33 -11.12
C ASP A 308 -5.39 16.58 -12.60
N TYR A 309 -5.42 15.51 -13.40
CA TYR A 309 -5.36 15.59 -14.85
C TYR A 309 -6.69 15.98 -15.48
N ASN A 310 -7.82 15.84 -14.78
CA ASN A 310 -9.14 16.03 -15.38
C ASN A 310 -9.48 17.51 -15.55
N ASP A 311 -8.91 18.39 -14.73
CA ASP A 311 -8.96 19.83 -14.92
C ASP A 311 -7.74 20.35 -15.70
N ALA A 312 -8.00 20.98 -16.86
CA ALA A 312 -6.95 21.57 -17.70
C ALA A 312 -6.28 22.79 -17.03
N ASP A 313 -6.95 23.43 -16.07
CA ASP A 313 -6.42 24.57 -15.32
C ASP A 313 -5.75 24.14 -14.00
N SER A 314 -5.73 22.83 -13.69
CA SER A 314 -5.05 22.30 -12.50
C SER A 314 -3.54 22.57 -12.57
N ALA A 315 -2.98 23.02 -11.44
CA ALA A 315 -1.55 23.20 -11.27
C ALA A 315 -0.77 21.87 -11.27
N THR A 316 -1.45 20.75 -10.99
CA THR A 316 -0.85 19.41 -10.94
C THR A 316 -1.11 18.60 -12.22
N GLY A 317 -1.99 19.08 -13.10
CA GLY A 317 -2.25 18.51 -14.43
C GLY A 317 -1.25 18.95 -15.50
N CYS A 318 -1.55 18.63 -16.78
CA CYS A 318 -0.66 18.92 -17.92
C CYS A 318 -1.17 19.98 -18.90
N GLY A 319 -2.09 20.85 -18.46
CA GLY A 319 -2.65 21.91 -19.31
C GLY A 319 -3.67 21.43 -20.36
N GLU A 320 -3.99 20.14 -20.37
CA GLU A 320 -5.05 19.54 -21.18
C GLU A 320 -5.79 18.48 -20.35
N ALA A 321 -7.12 18.57 -20.31
CA ALA A 321 -7.96 17.64 -19.56
C ALA A 321 -7.78 16.18 -20.01
N GLY A 322 -7.47 15.33 -19.04
CA GLY A 322 -7.21 13.90 -19.15
C GLY A 322 -5.88 13.54 -19.81
N ALA A 323 -4.96 14.49 -20.03
CA ALA A 323 -3.72 14.23 -20.76
C ALA A 323 -2.54 13.94 -19.82
N ARG A 324 -1.86 12.81 -20.05
CA ARG A 324 -0.60 12.43 -19.39
C ARG A 324 0.61 12.78 -20.26
N THR A 325 0.87 14.07 -20.42
CA THR A 325 1.94 14.59 -21.32
C THR A 325 3.10 15.23 -20.59
N CYS A 326 3.06 15.25 -19.25
CA CYS A 326 4.03 15.94 -18.40
C CYS A 326 4.24 15.22 -17.05
N LEU A 327 5.45 15.35 -16.52
CA LEU A 327 5.85 14.84 -15.20
C LEU A 327 6.09 16.01 -14.26
N MET A 328 5.94 15.79 -12.94
CA MET A 328 6.44 16.75 -11.96
C MET A 328 7.97 16.83 -12.07
N ILE A 329 8.52 18.05 -12.03
CA ILE A 329 9.98 18.26 -12.00
C ILE A 329 10.56 17.73 -10.70
N ASP A 330 9.81 17.92 -9.62
CA ASP A 330 10.09 17.41 -8.29
C ASP A 330 8.76 16.96 -7.68
N ARG A 331 8.64 15.68 -7.32
CA ARG A 331 7.41 15.13 -6.72
C ARG A 331 7.25 15.55 -5.26
N LEU A 332 8.33 15.93 -4.59
CA LEU A 332 8.33 16.42 -3.21
C LEU A 332 8.12 17.94 -3.14
N ASP A 333 8.35 18.66 -4.25
CA ASP A 333 8.06 20.09 -4.39
C ASP A 333 7.18 20.37 -5.63
N PRO A 334 5.84 20.29 -5.50
CA PRO A 334 4.92 20.61 -6.59
C PRO A 334 5.05 22.04 -7.13
N SER A 335 5.66 22.96 -6.37
CA SER A 335 5.87 24.34 -6.80
C SER A 335 6.97 24.47 -7.86
N ALA A 336 7.82 23.45 -8.02
CA ALA A 336 8.80 23.34 -9.11
C ALA A 336 8.11 23.26 -10.49
N GLY A 337 6.85 22.84 -10.53
CA GLY A 337 6.05 22.70 -11.74
C GLY A 337 6.33 21.41 -12.50
N THR A 338 5.96 21.39 -13.78
CA THR A 338 6.02 20.18 -14.62
C THR A 338 6.97 20.34 -15.81
N GLU A 339 7.51 19.22 -16.28
CA GLU A 339 8.23 19.13 -17.55
C GLU A 339 7.58 18.13 -18.52
N THR A 340 7.83 18.28 -19.82
CA THR A 340 7.28 17.38 -20.84
C THR A 340 7.80 15.97 -20.65
N ALA A 341 6.90 14.98 -20.60
CA ALA A 341 7.27 13.58 -20.48
C ALA A 341 7.99 13.11 -21.76
N SER A 342 9.00 12.24 -21.61
CA SER A 342 9.71 11.63 -22.74
C SER A 342 8.83 10.65 -23.54
N GLN A 343 7.78 10.13 -22.90
CA GLN A 343 6.69 9.34 -23.48
C GLN A 343 5.37 9.84 -22.89
N GLU A 344 4.37 10.08 -23.74
CA GLU A 344 3.00 10.36 -23.28
C GLU A 344 2.38 9.07 -22.73
N GLY A 345 1.75 9.18 -21.57
CA GLY A 345 0.97 8.09 -20.97
C GLY A 345 -0.42 7.99 -21.57
N PRO A 346 -1.20 6.98 -21.18
CA PRO A 346 -2.59 6.87 -21.59
C PRO A 346 -3.39 8.03 -21.03
N ARG A 347 -4.46 8.43 -21.72
CA ARG A 347 -5.37 9.44 -21.18
C ARG A 347 -6.10 8.88 -19.95
N ALA A 348 -6.56 9.78 -19.07
CA ALA A 348 -7.36 9.43 -17.89
C ALA A 348 -8.65 8.62 -18.19
N SER A 349 -9.11 8.67 -19.45
CA SER A 349 -10.28 7.96 -19.95
C SER A 349 -9.97 6.68 -20.72
N ASP A 350 -8.70 6.41 -20.98
CA ASP A 350 -8.32 5.26 -21.80
C ASP A 350 -8.45 3.97 -21.00
N ILE A 351 -8.67 2.86 -21.72
CA ILE A 351 -8.71 1.52 -21.15
C ILE A 351 -7.37 0.86 -21.43
N VAL A 352 -6.75 0.30 -20.39
CA VAL A 352 -5.48 -0.42 -20.46
C VAL A 352 -5.67 -1.86 -19.99
N SER A 353 -4.79 -2.75 -20.46
CA SER A 353 -4.81 -4.17 -20.10
C SER A 353 -3.88 -4.44 -18.92
N THR A 354 -4.32 -5.32 -18.02
CA THR A 354 -3.51 -5.91 -16.94
C THR A 354 -2.75 -7.14 -17.46
N LEU A 355 -1.84 -7.70 -16.64
CA LEU A 355 -1.10 -8.91 -16.99
C LEU A 355 -1.99 -10.16 -17.10
N SER A 356 -3.03 -10.29 -16.27
CA SER A 356 -4.08 -11.31 -16.46
C SER A 356 -4.93 -11.15 -17.72
N GLY A 357 -4.73 -10.08 -18.50
CA GLY A 357 -5.54 -9.79 -19.69
C GLY A 357 -6.92 -9.22 -19.37
N ASN A 358 -7.20 -8.93 -18.10
CA ASN A 358 -8.30 -8.06 -17.70
C ASN A 358 -8.04 -6.62 -18.14
N ILE A 359 -9.03 -5.75 -17.96
CA ILE A 359 -8.94 -4.33 -18.32
C ILE A 359 -9.30 -3.43 -17.16
N ILE A 360 -8.59 -2.32 -17.05
CA ILE A 360 -8.89 -1.23 -16.12
C ILE A 360 -8.97 0.08 -16.89
N GLN A 361 -9.69 1.06 -16.33
CA GLN A 361 -9.59 2.43 -16.82
C GLN A 361 -8.34 3.08 -16.23
N ALA A 362 -7.56 3.76 -17.06
CA ALA A 362 -6.35 4.47 -16.64
C ALA A 362 -6.67 5.78 -15.93
N VAL A 363 -7.56 5.77 -14.93
CA VAL A 363 -7.88 6.94 -14.10
C VAL A 363 -6.62 7.46 -13.39
N PRO A 364 -6.55 8.75 -13.02
CA PRO A 364 -5.45 9.24 -12.18
C PRO A 364 -5.33 8.42 -10.91
N GLY A 365 -4.10 8.03 -10.56
CA GLY A 365 -3.80 7.26 -9.37
C GLY A 365 -3.46 5.79 -9.61
N VAL A 366 -3.37 5.35 -10.89
CA VAL A 366 -2.95 3.98 -11.24
C VAL A 366 -1.47 3.89 -11.65
N TYR A 367 -0.83 5.03 -11.90
CA TYR A 367 0.61 5.13 -12.16
C TYR A 367 1.30 5.92 -11.04
N PHE A 368 2.55 5.58 -10.75
CA PHE A 368 3.35 6.29 -9.76
C PHE A 368 3.48 7.80 -10.07
N GLU A 369 3.67 8.15 -11.34
CA GLU A 369 3.80 9.53 -11.81
C GLU A 369 2.50 10.34 -11.72
N ASP A 370 1.38 9.70 -11.37
CA ASP A 370 0.13 10.36 -11.01
C ASP A 370 0.16 10.93 -9.59
N TYR A 371 1.18 10.67 -8.76
CA TYR A 371 1.27 11.14 -7.38
C TYR A 371 2.32 12.23 -7.18
N TYR A 372 2.10 13.05 -6.15
CA TYR A 372 3.05 14.01 -5.60
C TYR A 372 2.88 14.09 -4.08
N PHE A 373 3.91 14.48 -3.35
CA PHE A 373 3.81 14.73 -1.92
C PHE A 373 3.23 16.13 -1.68
N ASP A 374 2.11 16.20 -0.96
CA ASP A 374 1.50 17.45 -0.52
C ASP A 374 1.90 17.71 0.93
N ALA A 375 2.97 18.48 1.12
CA ALA A 375 3.46 18.87 2.44
C ALA A 375 2.43 19.64 3.31
N SER A 376 1.30 20.08 2.74
CA SER A 376 0.21 20.66 3.54
C SER A 376 -0.66 19.61 4.24
N LEU A 377 -0.59 18.35 3.81
CA LEU A 377 -1.24 17.21 4.46
C LEU A 377 -0.42 16.64 5.61
N ASP A 378 0.91 16.82 5.58
CA ASP A 378 1.81 16.57 6.71
C ASP A 378 1.77 17.75 7.69
N ASP A 379 0.61 17.95 8.31
CA ASP A 379 0.29 19.09 9.15
C ASP A 379 0.64 18.88 10.64
N GLY A 380 1.33 17.78 10.96
CA GLY A 380 1.68 17.38 12.33
C GLY A 380 0.49 16.96 13.19
N THR A 381 -0.68 16.69 12.57
CA THR A 381 -1.78 16.02 13.26
C THR A 381 -1.43 14.55 13.51
N LEU A 382 -2.15 13.91 14.43
CA LEU A 382 -1.95 12.49 14.73
C LEU A 382 -2.12 11.60 13.48
N GLN A 383 -2.99 11.98 12.53
CA GLN A 383 -3.19 11.19 11.32
C GLN A 383 -2.11 11.41 10.27
N ALA A 384 -1.42 12.55 10.30
CA ALA A 384 -0.49 12.92 9.25
C ALA A 384 0.68 11.95 9.20
N LEU A 385 0.94 11.41 8.01
CA LEU A 385 2.12 10.64 7.69
C LEU A 385 3.06 11.46 6.81
N ASP A 386 4.35 11.24 6.95
CA ASP A 386 5.39 11.89 6.16
C ASP A 386 5.51 11.28 4.74
N GLU A 387 6.53 11.73 4.00
CA GLU A 387 6.82 11.25 2.64
C GLU A 387 7.19 9.75 2.57
N HIS A 388 7.65 9.16 3.67
CA HIS A 388 7.95 7.73 3.79
C HIS A 388 6.73 6.91 4.25
N ASN A 389 5.58 7.56 4.49
CA ASN A 389 4.34 6.96 4.98
C ASN A 389 4.43 6.47 6.44
N GLY A 390 5.16 7.20 7.27
CA GLY A 390 5.21 6.99 8.71
C GLY A 390 5.15 8.28 9.53
N HIS A 391 5.22 8.14 10.84
CA HIS A 391 5.33 9.24 11.79
C HIS A 391 5.85 8.77 13.15
N ASP A 392 6.06 9.70 14.10
CA ASP A 392 6.43 9.41 15.49
C ASP A 392 5.42 10.08 16.44
N HIS A 393 4.81 9.27 17.32
CA HIS A 393 3.95 9.77 18.39
C HIS A 393 3.84 8.79 19.57
N ASP A 394 3.23 9.27 20.67
CA ASP A 394 2.82 8.50 21.86
C ASP A 394 3.86 7.51 22.43
N ASP A 395 5.14 7.89 22.38
CA ASP A 395 6.28 7.09 22.83
C ASP A 395 6.43 5.73 22.09
N LEU A 396 5.74 5.54 20.97
CA LEU A 396 5.88 4.36 20.09
C LEU A 396 7.15 4.42 19.23
N GLY A 397 7.75 5.61 19.12
CA GLY A 397 8.84 5.90 18.19
C GLY A 397 8.33 6.04 16.75
N TYR A 398 9.25 6.26 15.82
CA TYR A 398 8.91 6.31 14.40
C TYR A 398 8.38 4.95 13.92
N HIS A 399 7.30 4.96 13.15
CA HIS A 399 6.70 3.76 12.57
C HIS A 399 5.89 4.06 11.31
N TYR A 400 5.76 3.05 10.47
CA TYR A 400 4.95 3.10 9.25
C TYR A 400 3.50 2.69 9.53
N HIS A 401 2.61 3.06 8.61
CA HIS A 401 1.21 2.64 8.64
C HIS A 401 0.79 2.01 7.32
N VAL A 402 -0.05 0.97 7.41
CA VAL A 402 -0.94 0.62 6.31
C VAL A 402 -1.88 1.80 6.04
N THR A 403 -2.07 2.22 4.80
CA THR A 403 -2.88 3.40 4.48
C THR A 403 -4.17 3.06 3.73
N LEU A 404 -5.31 3.38 4.35
CA LEU A 404 -6.65 3.23 3.80
C LEU A 404 -7.41 4.55 3.83
N GLU A 405 -8.39 4.69 2.95
CA GLU A 405 -9.43 5.70 3.02
C GLU A 405 -10.80 5.03 3.09
N ALA A 406 -11.71 5.57 3.89
CA ALA A 406 -13.08 5.09 4.00
C ALA A 406 -14.05 6.05 3.30
N ASP A 407 -14.96 5.52 2.50
CA ASP A 407 -16.04 6.30 1.91
C ASP A 407 -17.18 6.56 2.92
N ALA A 408 -18.25 7.22 2.46
CA ALA A 408 -19.38 7.59 3.31
C ALA A 408 -20.20 6.38 3.82
N ASP A 409 -20.11 5.24 3.14
CA ASP A 409 -20.76 3.98 3.50
C ASP A 409 -19.84 3.08 4.34
N GLY A 410 -18.57 3.49 4.53
CA GLY A 410 -17.56 2.81 5.34
C GLY A 410 -16.76 1.78 4.57
N HIS A 411 -16.88 1.73 3.25
CA HIS A 411 -16.04 0.87 2.41
C HIS A 411 -14.63 1.46 2.33
N THR A 412 -13.63 0.62 2.55
CA THR A 412 -12.22 1.02 2.59
C THR A 412 -11.53 0.76 1.26
N THR A 413 -10.67 1.69 0.86
CA THR A 413 -9.80 1.54 -0.32
C THR A 413 -8.35 1.81 0.06
N ASN A 414 -7.45 1.04 -0.50
CA ASN A 414 -6.00 1.20 -0.36
C ASN A 414 -5.51 2.55 -0.91
N VAL A 415 -4.65 3.24 -0.17
CA VAL A 415 -4.13 4.58 -0.52
C VAL A 415 -2.61 4.53 -0.65
N PHE A 416 -2.10 5.08 -1.75
CA PHE A 416 -0.66 5.16 -1.99
C PHE A 416 0.05 5.92 -0.84
N PRO A 417 1.21 5.44 -0.36
CA PRO A 417 2.02 4.37 -0.92
C PRO A 417 1.80 3.01 -0.23
N TYR A 418 0.65 2.82 0.40
CA TYR A 418 0.13 1.59 0.98
C TYR A 418 0.82 1.17 2.28
N PHE A 419 2.17 1.17 2.35
CA PHE A 419 2.94 0.86 3.56
C PHE A 419 4.16 1.76 3.75
N PHE A 420 4.98 1.90 2.71
CA PHE A 420 6.22 2.68 2.71
C PHE A 420 6.23 3.56 1.47
N GLY A 421 6.78 4.76 1.57
CA GLY A 421 6.99 5.66 0.44
C GLY A 421 7.97 5.13 -0.62
N GLU A 422 8.43 6.03 -1.48
CA GLU A 422 9.47 5.74 -2.49
C GLU A 422 10.79 5.26 -1.84
N THR A 423 11.01 5.62 -0.58
CA THR A 423 12.21 5.33 0.19
C THR A 423 11.86 4.84 1.60
N PHE A 424 12.77 4.05 2.18
CA PHE A 424 12.77 3.77 3.61
C PHE A 424 13.18 5.03 4.39
N ALA A 425 12.48 5.30 5.50
CA ALA A 425 12.83 6.32 6.47
C ALA A 425 14.11 5.96 7.25
N GLY A 426 14.36 4.67 7.47
CA GLY A 426 15.53 4.16 8.17
C GLY A 426 16.70 3.81 7.25
N VAL A 427 17.88 3.66 7.87
CA VAL A 427 19.07 3.10 7.22
C VAL A 427 18.85 1.60 6.98
N LEU A 428 19.08 1.16 5.75
CA LEU A 428 19.07 -0.26 5.40
C LEU A 428 20.42 -0.90 5.70
N ASP A 429 20.45 -1.87 6.62
CA ASP A 429 21.66 -2.61 6.96
C ASP A 429 22.07 -3.61 5.85
N ASP A 430 23.37 -3.94 5.78
CA ASP A 430 23.93 -4.83 4.75
C ASP A 430 23.31 -6.24 4.73
N ASN A 431 22.76 -6.70 5.86
CA ASN A 431 22.10 -8.01 6.02
C ASN A 431 20.56 -7.91 6.01
N ALA A 432 20.00 -6.76 5.65
CA ALA A 432 18.55 -6.59 5.55
C ALA A 432 17.92 -7.54 4.52
N VAL A 433 16.65 -7.88 4.74
CA VAL A 433 15.90 -8.75 3.82
C VAL A 433 15.65 -8.08 2.45
N ALA A 434 15.63 -6.74 2.43
CA ALA A 434 15.50 -5.95 1.22
C ALA A 434 16.85 -5.63 0.59
N GLN A 435 16.80 -5.20 -0.67
CA GLN A 435 17.92 -4.57 -1.36
C GLN A 435 17.44 -3.21 -1.86
N ALA A 436 18.26 -2.17 -1.66
CA ALA A 436 17.96 -0.84 -2.19
C ALA A 436 17.87 -0.87 -3.72
N GLY A 437 16.88 -0.17 -4.27
CA GLY A 437 16.74 0.03 -5.71
C GLY A 437 15.37 0.58 -6.09
N ALA A 438 15.27 1.26 -7.24
CA ALA A 438 14.01 1.85 -7.69
C ALA A 438 12.96 0.78 -8.06
N ALA A 439 11.83 0.76 -7.36
CA ALA A 439 10.61 0.07 -7.78
C ALA A 439 10.09 0.59 -9.15
N GLY A 440 10.44 1.83 -9.53
CA GLY A 440 10.05 2.48 -10.80
C GLY A 440 11.11 2.47 -11.92
N GLY A 441 12.06 1.54 -11.91
CA GLY A 441 13.10 1.44 -12.96
C GLY A 441 12.78 0.35 -14.00
N PRO A 442 13.31 0.43 -15.24
CA PRO A 442 13.36 -0.74 -16.10
C PRO A 442 14.22 -1.80 -15.39
N GLY A 443 13.58 -2.72 -14.68
CA GLY A 443 14.26 -3.80 -14.01
C GLY A 443 15.09 -4.61 -15.00
N ASP A 444 16.36 -4.85 -14.69
CA ASP A 444 17.14 -5.92 -15.31
C ASP A 444 16.58 -7.32 -14.92
N GLY A 445 15.56 -7.38 -14.05
CA GLY A 445 14.68 -8.52 -13.87
C GLY A 445 13.67 -8.58 -15.00
N GLY A 446 13.93 -9.42 -16.00
CA GLY A 446 12.99 -9.68 -17.07
C GLY A 446 11.61 -10.10 -16.54
N PRO A 447 10.57 -10.00 -17.39
CA PRO A 447 9.19 -10.28 -17.00
C PRO A 447 9.06 -11.62 -16.27
N PRO A 448 8.14 -11.75 -15.30
CA PRO A 448 7.68 -13.07 -14.88
C PRO A 448 7.34 -13.84 -16.15
N GLY A 449 8.02 -14.96 -16.34
CA GLY A 449 8.30 -15.53 -17.66
C GLY A 449 7.07 -15.58 -18.56
N ASP A 450 7.25 -15.13 -19.81
CA ASP A 450 6.30 -15.36 -20.89
C ASP A 450 5.88 -16.84 -20.90
N GLY A 451 4.72 -17.14 -20.34
CA GLY A 451 3.98 -18.33 -20.68
C GLY A 451 3.81 -18.35 -22.20
N PRO A 452 4.09 -19.46 -22.89
CA PRO A 452 4.00 -19.49 -24.34
C PRO A 452 2.57 -19.11 -24.78
N PRO A 453 2.41 -18.29 -25.83
CA PRO A 453 1.10 -17.84 -26.27
C PRO A 453 0.20 -19.05 -26.58
N PRO A 454 -1.12 -18.98 -26.29
CA PRO A 454 -2.04 -20.05 -26.63
C PRO A 454 -2.00 -20.29 -28.14
N GLY A 455 -1.40 -21.40 -28.54
CA GLY A 455 -1.45 -21.89 -29.91
C GLY A 455 -2.88 -22.30 -30.25
N GLY A 456 -3.41 -21.75 -31.35
CA GLY A 456 -4.79 -21.97 -31.79
C GLY A 456 -5.08 -23.26 -32.52
#